data_AF-A0A3B8J4B6-F1
#
_entry.id   AF-A0A3B8J4B6-F1
#
_cell.length_a   1.000
_cell.length_b   1.000
_cell.length_c   1.000
_cell.angle_alpha   90.00
_cell.angle_beta   90.00
_cell.angle_gamma   90.00
#
_symmetry.space_group_name_H-M   'P 1'
#
loop_
_entity.id
_entity.type
_entity.pdbx_description
1 polymer ?
#
loop_
_entity_poly.entity_id
_entity_poly.type
_entity_poly.pdbx_seq_one_letter_code
_entity_poly.pdbx_strand_id
1 'polypeptide(L)'
;MVKFLLSGFSDEIDKDLDVQIRELKRNNINCMEIRGVYGKGVVDHTIREIKEIKKRLDNEGISVSSVGSPIGKISITDRFESHLDLFKHTLEIADILCSKYIRMFSFYIPDDRNPQDFRDEVLERWNKFVETAKGAGIIPVSY
;
A
#
# COMPACT_ATOMS: atom_id res chain seq x y z
N MET A 1 17.14 10.72 24.59
CA MET A 1 17.24 10.96 23.13
C MET A 1 16.14 10.15 22.46
N VAL A 2 15.24 10.77 21.70
CA VAL A 2 14.13 10.07 21.05
C VAL A 2 14.68 9.33 19.82
N LYS A 3 14.33 8.06 19.65
CA LYS A 3 14.68 7.30 18.44
C LYS A 3 13.55 7.46 17.42
N PHE A 4 13.90 7.94 16.23
CA PHE A 4 12.99 7.98 15.09
C PHE A 4 13.27 6.80 14.16
N LEU A 5 12.21 6.18 13.66
CA LEU A 5 12.31 5.23 12.55
C LEU A 5 12.07 6.01 11.26
N LEU A 6 13.07 6.02 10.38
CA LEU A 6 12.95 6.61 9.05
C LEU A 6 12.50 5.56 8.05
N SER A 7 11.61 5.95 7.14
CA SER A 7 11.13 5.13 6.04
C SER A 7 11.04 5.97 4.77
N GLY A 8 11.30 5.36 3.61
CA GLY A 8 11.27 6.06 2.32
C GLY A 8 10.54 5.28 1.24
N PHE A 9 10.13 5.99 0.19
CA PHE A 9 9.65 5.40 -1.05
C PHE A 9 10.84 4.94 -1.88
N SER A 10 11.21 3.68 -1.73
CA SER A 10 12.42 3.15 -2.37
C SER A 10 12.32 3.10 -3.89
N ASP A 11 11.11 2.96 -4.44
CA ASP A 11 10.86 2.91 -5.88
C ASP A 11 11.13 4.23 -6.60
N GLU A 12 11.24 5.36 -5.88
CA GLU A 12 11.72 6.64 -6.42
C GLU A 12 13.22 6.63 -6.74
N ILE A 13 13.97 5.65 -6.21
CA ILE A 13 15.40 5.49 -6.46
C ILE A 13 15.62 4.64 -7.72
N ASP A 14 15.02 3.45 -7.75
CA ASP A 14 15.09 2.51 -8.88
C ASP A 14 13.93 1.51 -8.82
N LYS A 15 13.61 0.89 -9.97
CA LYS A 15 12.62 -0.20 -10.04
C LYS A 15 13.17 -1.54 -9.53
N ASP A 16 14.50 -1.73 -9.54
CA ASP A 16 15.14 -2.98 -9.11
C ASP A 16 15.26 -3.06 -7.58
N LEU A 17 14.75 -4.14 -6.98
CA LEU A 17 14.72 -4.31 -5.53
C LEU A 17 16.12 -4.29 -4.89
N ASP A 18 17.13 -4.84 -5.56
CA ASP A 18 18.48 -4.90 -5.00
C ASP A 18 19.15 -3.53 -5.01
N VAL A 19 18.84 -2.68 -5.98
CA VAL A 19 19.25 -1.27 -5.99
C VAL A 19 18.52 -0.51 -4.87
N GLN A 20 17.20 -0.68 -4.76
CA GLN A 20 16.39 -0.07 -3.70
C GLN A 20 16.96 -0.37 -2.29
N ILE A 21 17.19 -1.65 -1.98
CA ILE A 21 17.75 -2.09 -0.69
C ILE A 21 19.14 -1.50 -0.45
N ARG A 22 20.02 -1.54 -1.46
CA ARG A 22 21.39 -1.04 -1.33
C ARG A 22 21.42 0.45 -0.98
N GLU A 23 20.62 1.26 -1.66
CA GLU A 23 20.59 2.71 -1.42
C GLU A 23 19.93 3.04 -0.08
N LEU A 24 18.89 2.30 0.36
CA LEU A 24 18.34 2.44 1.71
C LEU A 24 19.40 2.18 2.78
N LYS A 25 20.16 1.08 2.67
CA LYS A 25 21.24 0.71 3.61
C LYS A 25 22.36 1.75 3.61
N ARG A 26 22.74 2.28 2.44
CA ARG A 26 23.73 3.38 2.34
C ARG A 26 23.32 4.63 3.12
N ASN A 27 22.01 4.89 3.22
CA ASN A 27 21.45 6.01 3.97
C ASN A 27 21.10 5.65 5.43
N ASN A 28 21.48 4.45 5.92
CA ASN A 28 21.12 3.94 7.25
C ASN A 28 19.60 3.89 7.49
N ILE A 29 18.83 3.61 6.43
CA ILE A 29 17.38 3.43 6.48
C ILE A 29 17.08 1.94 6.36
N ASN A 30 16.44 1.37 7.38
CA ASN A 30 16.13 -0.06 7.43
C ASN A 30 14.63 -0.33 7.23
N CYS A 31 13.89 0.66 6.74
CA CYS A 31 12.45 0.56 6.57
C CYS A 31 11.99 1.26 5.29
N MET A 32 10.97 0.73 4.62
CA MET A 32 10.45 1.26 3.36
C MET A 32 8.92 1.31 3.35
N GLU A 33 8.33 2.29 2.68
CA GLU A 33 6.97 2.13 2.16
C GLU A 33 7.10 1.55 0.75
N ILE A 34 6.58 0.34 0.57
CA ILE A 34 6.70 -0.41 -0.68
C ILE A 34 5.52 -0.10 -1.58
N ARG A 35 5.81 0.46 -2.77
CA ARG A 35 4.78 0.84 -3.76
C ARG A 35 4.93 0.07 -5.05
N GLY A 36 6.17 -0.10 -5.51
CA GLY A 36 6.49 -0.85 -6.72
C GLY A 36 7.84 -1.54 -6.66
N VAL A 37 7.92 -2.72 -7.27
CA VAL A 37 9.12 -3.55 -7.31
C VAL A 37 9.21 -4.22 -8.69
N TYR A 38 10.40 -4.29 -9.25
CA TYR A 38 10.67 -4.85 -10.58
C TYR A 38 9.80 -4.24 -11.70
N GLY A 39 9.45 -2.96 -11.56
CA GLY A 39 8.64 -2.20 -12.52
C GLY A 39 7.14 -2.51 -12.49
N LYS A 40 6.65 -3.26 -11.49
CA LYS A 40 5.22 -3.51 -11.26
C LYS A 40 4.77 -2.82 -9.97
N GLY A 41 3.50 -2.48 -9.87
CA GLY A 41 2.90 -2.08 -8.60
C GLY A 41 2.91 -3.25 -7.61
N VAL A 42 3.08 -2.97 -6.33
CA VAL A 42 3.14 -4.02 -5.30
C VAL A 42 1.89 -4.90 -5.30
N VAL A 43 0.72 -4.33 -5.61
CA VAL A 43 -0.56 -5.04 -5.69
C VAL A 43 -0.71 -5.92 -6.94
N ASP A 44 0.13 -5.71 -7.95
CA ASP A 44 0.08 -6.45 -9.22
C ASP A 44 0.93 -7.73 -9.17
N HIS A 45 1.65 -7.96 -8.07
CA HIS A 45 2.39 -9.19 -7.84
C HIS A 45 1.47 -10.30 -7.34
N THR A 46 1.80 -11.52 -7.75
CA THR A 46 1.25 -12.73 -7.17
C THR A 46 1.74 -12.92 -5.74
N ILE A 47 0.97 -13.64 -4.92
CA ILE A 47 1.36 -14.01 -3.55
C ILE A 47 2.72 -14.72 -3.49
N ARG A 48 3.05 -15.52 -4.52
CA ARG A 48 4.37 -16.15 -4.63
C ARG A 48 5.48 -15.13 -4.81
N GLU A 49 5.32 -14.17 -5.73
CA GLU A 49 6.31 -13.10 -5.94
C GLU A 49 6.49 -12.26 -4.66
N ILE A 50 5.41 -11.95 -3.95
CA ILE A 50 5.47 -11.20 -2.68
C ILE A 50 6.24 -11.96 -1.60
N LYS A 51 6.07 -13.29 -1.49
CA LYS A 51 6.85 -14.11 -0.54
C LYS A 51 8.35 -14.08 -0.86
N GLU A 52 8.73 -14.08 -2.12
CA GLU A 52 10.15 -13.96 -2.51
C GLU A 52 10.70 -12.55 -2.23
N ILE A 53 9.92 -11.51 -2.50
CA ILE A 53 10.26 -10.12 -2.14
C ILE A 53 10.46 -10.02 -0.62
N LYS A 54 9.52 -10.54 0.18
CA LYS A 54 9.62 -10.56 1.65
C LYS A 54 10.88 -11.25 2.13
N LYS A 55 11.17 -12.44 1.61
CA LYS A 55 12.39 -13.19 1.94
C LYS A 55 13.65 -12.39 1.63
N ARG A 56 13.67 -11.68 0.50
CA ARG A 56 14.80 -10.82 0.12
C ARG A 56 14.98 -9.65 1.09
N LEU A 57 13.89 -8.98 1.45
CA LEU A 57 13.87 -7.89 2.42
C LEU A 57 14.37 -8.35 3.81
N ASP A 58 13.88 -9.50 4.27
CA ASP A 58 14.28 -10.08 5.57
C ASP A 58 15.76 -10.41 5.63
N ASN A 59 16.30 -11.03 4.57
CA ASN A 59 17.73 -11.36 4.47
C ASN A 59 18.62 -10.10 4.52
N GLU A 60 18.09 -8.96 4.10
CA GLU A 60 18.80 -7.69 4.06
C GLU A 60 18.50 -6.77 5.25
N GLY A 61 17.61 -7.20 6.16
CA GLY A 61 17.21 -6.46 7.35
C GLY A 61 16.32 -5.23 7.06
N ILE A 62 15.57 -5.25 5.96
CA ILE A 62 14.62 -4.17 5.59
C ILE A 62 13.20 -4.56 5.99
N SER A 63 12.55 -3.69 6.76
CA SER A 63 11.13 -3.85 7.15
C SER A 63 10.21 -2.99 6.28
N VAL A 64 8.96 -3.42 6.09
CA VAL A 64 7.93 -2.62 5.40
C VAL A 64 7.11 -1.84 6.43
N SER A 65 7.12 -0.51 6.35
CA SER A 65 6.30 0.35 7.22
C SER A 65 4.84 0.39 6.77
N SER A 66 4.63 0.43 5.46
CA SER A 66 3.35 0.65 4.81
C SER A 66 3.36 0.03 3.42
N VAL A 67 2.21 -0.49 2.98
CA VAL A 67 1.99 -0.88 1.58
C VAL A 67 1.37 0.32 0.86
N GLY A 68 2.11 0.91 -0.07
CA GLY A 68 1.61 1.96 -0.94
C GLY A 68 0.75 1.36 -2.05
N SER A 69 -0.56 1.47 -1.91
CA SER A 69 -1.52 0.83 -2.81
C SER A 69 -2.22 1.82 -3.74
N PRO A 70 -2.78 1.39 -4.87
CA PRO A 70 -3.68 2.20 -5.68
C PRO A 70 -5.13 2.16 -5.15
N ILE A 71 -5.37 1.63 -3.95
CA ILE A 71 -6.72 1.51 -3.41
C ILE A 71 -7.33 2.90 -3.23
N GLY A 72 -8.46 3.13 -3.89
CA GLY A 72 -9.17 4.41 -3.90
C GLY A 72 -8.72 5.33 -5.03
N LYS A 73 -7.78 4.93 -5.91
CA LYS A 73 -7.44 5.64 -7.15
C LYS A 73 -8.36 5.25 -8.32
N ILE A 74 -9.66 5.26 -8.08
CA ILE A 74 -10.71 5.03 -9.09
C ILE A 74 -11.72 6.18 -9.02
N SER A 75 -12.52 6.38 -10.05
CA SER A 75 -13.66 7.29 -9.96
C SER A 75 -14.65 6.79 -8.90
N ILE A 76 -15.27 7.71 -8.19
CA ILE A 76 -16.38 7.39 -7.28
C ILE A 76 -17.55 6.74 -8.04
N THR A 77 -17.68 6.95 -9.34
CA THR A 77 -18.70 6.32 -10.18
C THR A 77 -18.29 4.96 -10.74
N ASP A 78 -17.05 4.52 -10.54
CA ASP A 78 -16.58 3.22 -11.01
C ASP A 78 -17.13 2.07 -10.16
N ARG A 79 -17.11 0.88 -10.74
CA ARG A 79 -17.55 -0.36 -10.10
C ARG A 79 -16.71 -0.65 -8.85
N PHE A 80 -17.35 -0.67 -7.68
CA PHE A 80 -16.67 -0.81 -6.41
C PHE A 80 -16.23 -2.26 -6.11
N GLU A 81 -16.99 -3.27 -6.55
CA GLU A 81 -16.76 -4.66 -6.13
C GLU A 81 -15.40 -5.19 -6.57
N SER A 82 -15.02 -4.95 -7.84
CA SER A 82 -13.71 -5.37 -8.35
C SER A 82 -12.56 -4.70 -7.59
N HIS A 83 -12.79 -3.48 -7.14
CA HIS A 83 -11.82 -2.70 -6.39
C HIS A 83 -11.73 -3.15 -4.92
N LEU A 84 -12.84 -3.62 -4.34
CA LEU A 84 -12.86 -4.28 -3.04
C LEU A 84 -12.14 -5.63 -3.07
N ASP A 85 -12.23 -6.38 -4.17
CA ASP A 85 -11.46 -7.62 -4.34
C ASP A 85 -9.96 -7.36 -4.45
N LEU A 86 -9.55 -6.29 -5.15
CA LEU A 86 -8.16 -5.82 -5.13
C LEU A 86 -7.71 -5.42 -3.72
N PHE A 87 -8.60 -4.83 -2.90
CA PHE A 87 -8.29 -4.52 -1.50
C PHE A 87 -8.06 -5.78 -0.66
N LYS A 88 -8.87 -6.84 -0.83
CA LYS A 88 -8.64 -8.13 -0.14
C LYS A 88 -7.29 -8.74 -0.51
N HIS A 89 -6.93 -8.71 -1.79
CA HIS A 89 -5.59 -9.12 -2.23
C HIS A 89 -4.49 -8.27 -1.59
N THR A 90 -4.70 -6.95 -1.51
CA THR A 90 -3.76 -6.03 -0.86
C THR A 90 -3.60 -6.32 0.65
N LEU A 91 -4.66 -6.76 1.34
CA LEU A 91 -4.57 -7.20 2.74
C LEU A 91 -3.69 -8.44 2.89
N GLU A 92 -3.83 -9.43 2.00
CA GLU A 92 -2.97 -10.63 2.01
C GLU A 92 -1.50 -10.26 1.76
N ILE A 93 -1.25 -9.32 0.85
CA ILE A 93 0.10 -8.79 0.59
C ILE A 93 0.66 -8.11 1.85
N ALA A 94 -0.11 -7.24 2.49
CA ALA A 94 0.32 -6.53 3.70
C ALA A 94 0.62 -7.49 4.86
N ASP A 95 -0.18 -8.55 5.03
CA ASP A 95 0.06 -9.59 6.03
C ASP A 95 1.39 -10.32 5.79
N ILE A 96 1.65 -10.76 4.55
CA ILE A 96 2.92 -11.42 4.18
C ILE A 96 4.12 -10.49 4.39
N LEU A 97 3.96 -9.21 4.05
CA LEU A 97 5.00 -8.21 4.25
C LEU A 97 5.14 -7.77 5.71
N CYS A 98 4.27 -8.25 6.60
CA CYS A 98 4.16 -7.86 8.00
C CYS A 98 3.98 -6.34 8.18
N SER A 99 3.31 -5.70 7.22
CA SER A 99 3.01 -4.27 7.25
C SER A 99 1.72 -4.01 8.03
N LYS A 100 1.73 -3.03 8.92
CA LYS A 100 0.55 -2.63 9.68
C LYS A 100 -0.37 -1.68 8.94
N TYR A 101 0.12 -1.04 7.89
CA TYR A 101 -0.59 0.02 7.20
C TYR A 101 -0.72 -0.27 5.71
N ILE A 102 -1.89 0.06 5.17
CA ILE A 102 -2.13 0.16 3.73
C ILE A 102 -2.50 1.61 3.45
N ARG A 103 -1.69 2.28 2.62
CA ARG A 103 -2.00 3.63 2.16
C ARG A 103 -3.06 3.57 1.07
N MET A 104 -4.08 4.40 1.21
CA MET A 104 -5.23 4.50 0.30
C MET A 104 -5.51 5.95 -0.09
N PHE A 105 -6.46 6.10 -1.01
CA PHE A 105 -6.96 7.35 -1.56
C PHE A 105 -8.49 7.43 -1.39
N SER A 106 -9.05 8.64 -1.51
CA SER A 106 -10.48 8.89 -1.28
C SER A 106 -11.29 9.10 -2.55
N PHE A 107 -11.06 8.27 -3.58
CA PHE A 107 -11.75 8.28 -4.88
C PHE A 107 -11.56 9.60 -5.66
N TYR A 108 -11.64 9.53 -6.98
CA TYR A 108 -11.74 10.73 -7.82
C TYR A 108 -13.20 11.11 -7.98
N ILE A 109 -13.52 12.38 -7.79
CA ILE A 109 -14.85 12.94 -8.04
C ILE A 109 -14.81 13.60 -9.42
N PRO A 110 -15.79 13.35 -10.32
CA PRO A 110 -15.85 14.02 -11.61
C PRO A 110 -15.84 15.55 -11.46
N ASP A 111 -15.00 16.24 -12.25
CA ASP A 111 -14.77 17.69 -12.16
C ASP A 111 -16.05 18.52 -12.38
N ASP A 112 -17.04 17.97 -13.07
CA ASP A 112 -18.32 18.60 -13.40
C ASP A 112 -19.40 18.38 -12.32
N ARG A 113 -19.06 17.76 -11.18
CA ARG A 113 -20.00 17.41 -10.11
C ARG A 113 -19.60 18.00 -8.77
N ASN A 114 -20.60 18.28 -7.93
CA ASN A 114 -20.36 18.78 -6.57
C ASN A 114 -19.86 17.63 -5.67
N PRO A 115 -18.69 17.74 -5.02
CA PRO A 115 -18.18 16.71 -4.11
C PRO A 115 -19.12 16.35 -2.97
N GLN A 116 -19.96 17.28 -2.52
CA GLN A 116 -20.90 17.01 -1.42
C GLN A 116 -21.94 15.95 -1.78
N ASP A 117 -22.29 15.82 -3.06
CA ASP A 117 -23.27 14.84 -3.52
C ASP A 117 -22.77 13.39 -3.35
N PHE A 118 -21.44 13.20 -3.24
CA PHE A 118 -20.80 11.89 -3.11
C PHE A 118 -20.35 11.56 -1.69
N ARG A 119 -20.57 12.45 -0.74
CA ARG A 119 -20.08 12.29 0.64
C ARG A 119 -20.49 10.94 1.24
N ASP A 120 -21.78 10.59 1.12
CA ASP A 120 -22.31 9.36 1.72
C ASP A 120 -21.77 8.12 1.01
N GLU A 121 -21.59 8.17 -0.31
CA GLU A 121 -20.99 7.07 -1.08
C GLU A 121 -19.53 6.85 -0.71
N VAL A 122 -18.74 7.93 -0.54
CA VAL A 122 -17.36 7.85 -0.07
C VAL A 122 -17.30 7.17 1.29
N LEU A 123 -18.15 7.56 2.24
CA LEU A 123 -18.21 6.97 3.57
C LEU A 123 -18.66 5.50 3.54
N GLU A 124 -19.65 5.16 2.72
CA GLU A 124 -20.11 3.77 2.58
C GLU A 124 -18.97 2.87 2.05
N ARG A 125 -18.24 3.33 1.02
CA ARG A 125 -17.11 2.60 0.45
C ARG A 125 -15.95 2.48 1.43
N TRP A 126 -15.62 3.54 2.18
CA TRP A 126 -14.63 3.50 3.26
C TRP A 126 -15.02 2.53 4.37
N ASN A 127 -16.28 2.52 4.78
CA ASN A 127 -16.79 1.56 5.76
C ASN A 127 -16.60 0.12 5.24
N LYS A 128 -16.87 -0.16 3.96
CA LYS A 128 -16.62 -1.49 3.39
C LYS A 128 -15.14 -1.91 3.46
N PHE A 129 -14.19 -0.98 3.24
CA PHE A 129 -12.77 -1.28 3.44
C PHE A 129 -12.44 -1.57 4.91
N VAL A 130 -12.92 -0.73 5.83
CA VAL A 130 -12.68 -0.90 7.27
C VAL A 130 -13.26 -2.22 7.77
N GLU A 131 -14.51 -2.55 7.41
CA GLU A 131 -15.14 -3.83 7.75
C GLU A 131 -14.35 -5.02 7.19
N THR A 132 -13.86 -4.91 5.94
CA THR A 132 -13.06 -5.98 5.31
C THR A 132 -11.70 -6.16 5.98
N ALA A 133 -11.11 -5.10 6.53
CA ALA A 133 -9.84 -5.17 7.26
C ALA A 133 -9.99 -5.59 8.73
N LYS A 134 -11.22 -5.70 9.26
CA LYS A 134 -11.44 -6.10 10.67
C LYS A 134 -10.84 -7.48 10.94
N GLY A 135 -10.08 -7.57 12.03
CA GLY A 135 -9.42 -8.81 12.45
C GLY A 135 -8.11 -9.11 11.71
N ALA A 136 -7.77 -8.39 10.63
CA ALA A 136 -6.52 -8.59 9.91
C ALA A 136 -5.30 -7.95 10.62
N GLY A 137 -5.52 -7.11 11.64
CA GLY A 137 -4.43 -6.36 12.30
C GLY A 137 -3.78 -5.29 11.42
N ILE A 138 -4.38 -4.99 10.27
CA ILE A 138 -3.93 -4.01 9.28
C ILE A 138 -4.88 -2.82 9.29
N ILE A 139 -4.32 -1.62 9.22
CA ILE A 139 -5.05 -0.35 9.31
C ILE A 139 -5.01 0.36 7.94
N PRO A 140 -6.17 0.53 7.29
CA PRO A 140 -6.31 1.44 6.15
C PRO A 140 -6.05 2.89 6.56
N VAL A 141 -5.25 3.62 5.78
CA VAL A 141 -4.90 5.02 6.06
C VAL A 141 -5.07 5.85 4.79
N SER A 142 -5.86 6.94 4.84
CA SER A 142 -5.86 7.97 3.80
C SER A 142 -4.92 9.09 4.19
N TYR A 143 -4.26 9.67 3.19
CA TYR A 143 -3.65 11.00 3.28
C TYR A 143 -4.49 12.02 2.51
#